data_AF-A0A935LR25-F1
#
_entry.id   AF-A0A935LR25-F1
#
_cell.length_a   1.000
_cell.length_b   1.000
_cell.length_c   1.000
_cell.angle_alpha   90.00
_cell.angle_beta   90.00
_cell.angle_gamma   90.00
#
_symmetry.space_group_name_H-M   'P 1'
#
loop_
_entity.id
_entity.type
_entity.pdbx_description
1 polymer ?
#
loop_
_entity_poly.entity_id
_entity_poly.type
_entity_poly.pdbx_seq_one_letter_code
_entity_poly.pdbx_strand_id
1 'polypeptide(L)'
;MVRILREADKHPVAEVAKSTASATTLYVWRKRRPARSCRWKQLRALQAENTRLKKLLAEQHLMNEIRRNQRKMVSVPARREQVMYAHRRGLSLAKSCTLLSVSRSALRYESRMDAKDAPVIEARRYSAQFPFGYRRINIYLEREGVRARIGSGDRTTRPQRRSAGVGHAAANHQR
;
A
#
# COMPACT_ATOMS: atom_id res chain seq x y z
N MET A 1 26.17 -38.75 22.08
CA MET A 1 25.84 -39.03 20.66
C MET A 1 26.39 -37.99 19.66
N VAL A 2 25.83 -36.77 19.58
CA VAL A 2 26.20 -35.78 18.52
C VAL A 2 27.66 -35.32 18.58
N ARG A 3 28.25 -35.25 19.80
CA ARG A 3 29.68 -34.91 20.01
C ARG A 3 30.61 -36.00 19.47
N ILE A 4 30.32 -37.27 19.78
CA ILE A 4 31.04 -38.46 19.30
C ILE A 4 31.07 -38.50 17.76
N LEU A 5 29.93 -38.20 17.11
CA LEU A 5 29.88 -38.14 15.65
C LEU A 5 30.62 -36.94 15.05
N ARG A 6 30.80 -35.83 15.79
CA ARG A 6 31.66 -34.71 15.36
C ARG A 6 33.14 -35.05 15.49
N GLU A 7 33.51 -35.81 16.51
CA GLU A 7 34.86 -36.39 16.69
C GLU A 7 35.18 -37.35 15.52
N ALA A 8 34.25 -38.25 15.19
CA ALA A 8 34.38 -39.25 14.12
C ALA A 8 34.37 -38.67 12.69
N ASP A 9 33.95 -37.41 12.52
CA ASP A 9 34.09 -36.68 11.25
C ASP A 9 35.50 -36.07 11.08
N LYS A 10 36.27 -35.91 12.17
CA LYS A 10 37.62 -35.31 12.19
C LYS A 10 38.74 -36.35 12.26
N HIS A 11 38.50 -37.45 12.98
CA HIS A 11 39.48 -38.50 13.24
C HIS A 11 39.03 -39.83 12.62
N PRO A 12 39.97 -40.72 12.26
CA PRO A 12 39.64 -42.06 11.79
C PRO A 12 38.80 -42.82 12.82
N VAL A 13 37.82 -43.59 12.34
CA VAL A 13 36.83 -44.30 13.19
C VAL A 13 37.52 -45.23 14.20
N ALA A 14 38.69 -45.78 13.85
CA ALA A 14 39.48 -46.65 14.72
C ALA A 14 40.05 -45.92 15.96
N GLU A 15 40.38 -44.63 15.86
CA GLU A 15 40.84 -43.84 17.01
C GLU A 15 39.69 -43.45 17.93
N VAL A 16 38.56 -43.05 17.33
CA VAL A 16 37.36 -42.66 18.10
C VAL A 16 36.73 -43.87 18.80
N ALA A 17 36.82 -45.06 18.19
CA ALA A 17 36.30 -46.28 18.78
C ALA A 17 37.01 -46.70 20.08
N LYS A 18 38.30 -46.35 20.23
CA LYS A 18 39.09 -46.65 21.43
C LYS A 18 38.62 -45.87 22.67
N SER A 19 38.04 -44.69 22.48
CA SER A 19 37.68 -43.77 23.55
C SER A 19 36.16 -43.64 23.79
N THR A 20 35.32 -44.22 22.93
CA THR A 20 33.87 -44.03 23.02
C THR A 20 33.03 -45.29 22.82
N ALA A 21 32.94 -45.84 21.60
CA ALA A 21 32.00 -46.91 21.24
C ALA A 21 32.56 -47.85 20.17
N SER A 22 31.94 -49.02 19.97
CA SER A 22 32.40 -50.00 18.97
C SER A 22 32.39 -49.43 17.53
N ALA A 23 33.39 -49.82 16.73
CA ALA A 23 33.55 -49.35 15.35
C ALA A 23 32.31 -49.63 14.50
N THR A 24 31.67 -50.80 14.68
CA THR A 24 30.44 -51.20 13.98
C THR A 24 29.30 -50.21 14.21
N THR A 25 29.09 -49.79 15.46
CA THR A 25 28.03 -48.83 15.82
C THR A 25 28.32 -47.44 15.25
N LEU A 26 29.59 -47.01 15.27
CA LEU A 26 30.02 -45.75 14.66
C LEU A 26 29.77 -45.73 13.14
N TYR A 27 30.06 -46.82 12.44
CA TYR A 27 29.79 -46.94 10.99
C TYR A 27 28.29 -46.87 10.68
N VAL A 28 27.44 -47.58 11.45
CA VAL A 28 25.97 -47.55 11.28
C VAL A 28 25.43 -46.13 11.49
N TRP A 29 25.90 -45.42 12.50
CA TRP A 29 25.49 -44.03 12.77
C TRP A 29 25.97 -43.05 11.70
N ARG A 30 27.18 -43.24 11.15
CA ARG A 30 27.69 -42.42 10.05
C ARG A 30 26.92 -42.64 8.75
N LYS A 31 26.55 -43.90 8.45
CA LYS A 31 25.75 -44.26 7.27
C LYS A 31 24.33 -43.70 7.32
N ARG A 32 23.69 -43.69 8.49
CA ARG A 32 22.35 -43.11 8.67
C ARG A 32 22.33 -41.58 8.63
N ARG A 33 23.45 -40.91 8.84
CA ARG A 33 23.51 -39.45 8.86
C ARG A 33 23.69 -38.91 7.44
N PRO A 34 22.86 -37.95 7.00
CA PRO A 34 23.14 -37.26 5.75
C PRO A 34 24.50 -36.56 5.82
N ALA A 35 25.26 -36.65 4.72
CA ALA A 35 26.58 -36.05 4.64
C ALA A 35 26.53 -34.55 4.99
N ARG A 36 27.60 -34.06 5.62
CA ARG A 36 27.71 -32.67 6.07
C ARG A 36 27.34 -31.69 4.95
N SER A 37 27.80 -31.94 3.72
CA SER A 37 27.51 -31.16 2.52
C SER A 37 26.01 -31.08 2.17
N CYS A 38 25.27 -32.19 2.28
CA CYS A 38 23.83 -32.23 2.07
C CYS A 38 23.09 -31.39 3.13
N ARG A 39 23.52 -31.51 4.40
CA ARG A 39 22.96 -30.70 5.50
C ARG A 39 23.26 -29.21 5.37
N TRP A 40 24.44 -28.84 4.88
CA TRP A 40 24.77 -27.43 4.57
C TRP A 40 23.93 -26.88 3.41
N LYS A 41 23.62 -27.70 2.40
CA LYS A 41 22.70 -27.32 1.31
C LYS A 41 21.29 -27.09 1.87
N GLN A 42 20.79 -28.00 2.70
CA GLN A 42 19.48 -27.86 3.35
C GLN A 42 19.41 -26.63 4.26
N LEU A 43 20.44 -26.38 5.07
CA LEU A 43 20.48 -25.18 5.92
C LEU A 43 20.45 -23.89 5.10
N ARG A 44 21.19 -23.83 3.98
CA ARG A 44 21.16 -22.68 3.08
C ARG A 44 19.79 -22.50 2.42
N ALA A 45 19.14 -23.58 2.00
CA ALA A 45 17.79 -23.53 1.46
C ALA A 45 16.79 -22.97 2.49
N LEU A 46 16.81 -23.49 3.72
CA LEU A 46 15.98 -23.01 4.82
C LEU A 46 16.28 -21.55 5.18
N GLN A 47 17.53 -21.13 5.14
CA GLN A 47 17.89 -19.72 5.35
C GLN A 47 17.32 -18.84 4.23
N ALA A 48 17.43 -19.26 2.97
CA ALA A 48 16.85 -18.54 1.84
C ALA A 48 15.32 -18.42 1.98
N GLU A 49 14.63 -19.51 2.33
CA GLU A 49 13.19 -19.50 2.60
C GLU A 49 12.82 -18.57 3.75
N ASN A 50 13.55 -18.61 4.86
CA ASN A 50 13.31 -17.70 5.99
C ASN A 50 13.44 -16.23 5.58
N THR A 51 14.43 -15.88 4.75
CA THR A 51 14.55 -14.50 4.25
C THR A 51 13.38 -14.13 3.35
N ARG A 52 12.91 -15.05 2.50
CA ARG A 52 11.74 -14.84 1.64
C ARG A 52 10.46 -14.68 2.45
N LEU A 53 10.24 -15.54 3.44
CA LEU A 53 9.06 -15.52 4.31
C LEU A 53 9.01 -14.25 5.15
N LYS A 54 10.15 -13.81 5.71
CA LYS A 54 10.21 -12.54 6.46
C LYS A 54 9.81 -11.34 5.60
N LYS A 55 10.26 -11.29 4.33
CA LYS A 55 9.85 -10.25 3.38
C LYS A 55 8.35 -10.27 3.11
N LEU A 56 7.80 -11.45 2.83
CA LEU A 56 6.35 -11.62 2.58
C LEU A 56 5.52 -11.24 3.82
N LEU A 57 5.95 -11.65 5.00
CA LEU A 57 5.27 -11.35 6.26
C LEU A 57 5.25 -9.85 6.54
N ALA A 58 6.39 -9.16 6.40
CA ALA A 58 6.48 -7.71 6.56
C ALA A 58 5.54 -6.98 5.59
N GLU A 59 5.49 -7.39 4.33
CA GLU A 59 4.59 -6.82 3.33
C GLU A 59 3.11 -7.06 3.69
N GLN A 60 2.75 -8.28 4.11
CA GLN A 60 1.38 -8.60 4.53
C GLN A 60 0.94 -7.80 5.78
N HIS A 61 1.83 -7.63 6.75
CA HIS A 61 1.56 -6.78 7.92
C HIS A 61 1.26 -5.34 7.50
N LEU A 62 2.05 -4.78 6.57
CA LEU A 62 1.80 -3.45 6.05
C LEU A 62 0.45 -3.35 5.33
N MET A 63 0.10 -4.35 4.50
CA MET A 63 -1.20 -4.40 3.84
C MET A 63 -2.37 -4.47 4.83
N ASN A 64 -2.22 -5.26 5.90
CA ASN A 64 -3.21 -5.39 6.96
C ASN A 64 -3.36 -4.09 7.77
N GLU A 65 -2.25 -3.43 8.09
CA GLU A 65 -2.26 -2.13 8.75
C GLU A 65 -3.00 -1.08 7.90
N ILE A 66 -2.68 -1.01 6.61
CA ILE A 66 -3.38 -0.12 5.67
C ILE A 66 -4.87 -0.44 5.64
N ARG A 67 -5.25 -1.72 5.62
CA ARG A 67 -6.66 -2.15 5.61
C ARG A 67 -7.41 -1.74 6.87
N ARG A 68 -6.77 -1.83 8.04
CA ARG A 68 -7.34 -1.35 9.32
C ARG A 68 -7.52 0.16 9.35
N ASN A 69 -6.59 0.90 8.75
CA ASN A 69 -6.61 2.36 8.67
C ASN A 69 -7.41 2.89 7.45
N GLN A 70 -8.25 2.06 6.82
CA GLN A 70 -9.10 2.49 5.72
C GLN A 70 -10.24 3.38 6.21
N ARG A 71 -10.32 4.59 5.66
CA ARG A 71 -11.48 5.49 5.82
C ARG A 71 -12.56 5.13 4.80
N LYS A 72 -13.79 5.61 5.02
CA LYS A 72 -14.94 5.31 4.15
C LYS A 72 -14.71 5.84 2.72
N MET A 73 -14.50 4.94 1.75
CA MET A 73 -14.17 5.23 0.35
C MET A 73 -15.41 5.49 -0.54
N VAL A 74 -16.23 6.48 -0.18
CA VAL A 74 -17.48 6.81 -0.88
C VAL A 74 -17.25 7.62 -2.16
N SER A 75 -16.16 8.39 -2.22
CA SER A 75 -15.86 9.29 -3.35
C SER A 75 -14.59 8.90 -4.10
N VAL A 76 -14.52 9.27 -5.39
CA VAL A 76 -13.33 9.03 -6.23
C VAL A 76 -12.07 9.69 -5.66
N PRO A 77 -12.09 10.95 -5.16
CA PRO A 77 -10.94 11.56 -4.49
C PRO A 77 -10.48 10.77 -3.25
N ALA A 78 -11.42 10.34 -2.39
CA ALA A 78 -11.08 9.56 -1.20
C ALA A 78 -10.41 8.22 -1.57
N ARG A 79 -10.85 7.57 -2.66
CA ARG A 79 -10.20 6.37 -3.18
C ARG A 79 -8.76 6.63 -3.64
N ARG A 80 -8.52 7.75 -4.33
CA ARG A 80 -7.18 8.15 -4.79
C ARG A 80 -6.25 8.46 -3.63
N GLU A 81 -6.72 9.24 -2.67
CA GLU A 81 -5.96 9.58 -1.47
C GLU A 81 -5.55 8.33 -0.70
N GLN A 82 -6.45 7.35 -0.57
CA GLN A 82 -6.14 6.09 0.10
C GLN A 82 -5.06 5.28 -0.63
N VAL A 83 -5.09 5.26 -1.97
CA VAL A 83 -4.04 4.62 -2.78
C VAL A 83 -2.70 5.33 -2.59
N MET A 84 -2.69 6.68 -2.58
CA MET A 84 -1.49 7.45 -2.35
C MET A 84 -0.96 7.31 -0.93
N TYR A 85 -1.84 7.16 0.06
CA TYR A 85 -1.47 6.84 1.44
C TYR A 85 -0.76 5.49 1.52
N ALA A 86 -1.34 4.44 0.92
CA ALA A 86 -0.73 3.11 0.86
C ALA A 86 0.64 3.13 0.17
N HIS A 87 0.78 3.91 -0.91
CA HIS A 87 2.04 4.08 -1.61
C HIS A 87 3.12 4.75 -0.75
N ARG A 88 2.77 5.86 -0.07
CA ARG A 88 3.68 6.56 0.86
C ARG A 88 4.12 5.70 2.04
N ARG A 89 3.29 4.75 2.47
CA ARG A 89 3.63 3.80 3.54
C ARG A 89 4.58 2.68 3.09
N GLY A 90 4.93 2.61 1.80
CA GLY A 90 5.96 1.70 1.28
C GLY A 90 5.45 0.58 0.38
N LEU A 91 4.15 0.54 0.06
CA LEU A 91 3.66 -0.36 -0.98
C LEU A 91 3.93 0.21 -2.37
N SER A 92 4.15 -0.66 -3.36
CA SER A 92 4.16 -0.22 -4.75
C SER A 92 2.78 0.28 -5.18
N LEU A 93 2.73 1.18 -6.16
CA LEU A 93 1.47 1.74 -6.65
C LEU A 93 0.54 0.66 -7.20
N ALA A 94 1.08 -0.35 -7.90
CA ALA A 94 0.31 -1.51 -8.37
C ALA A 94 -0.31 -2.30 -7.21
N LYS A 95 0.47 -2.62 -6.17
CA LYS A 95 -0.02 -3.33 -4.99
C LYS A 95 -1.06 -2.52 -4.23
N SER A 96 -0.85 -1.21 -4.13
CA SER A 96 -1.79 -0.28 -3.49
C SER A 96 -3.14 -0.26 -4.20
N CYS A 97 -3.13 -0.18 -5.53
CA CYS A 97 -4.33 -0.28 -6.36
C CYS A 97 -5.06 -1.62 -6.17
N THR A 98 -4.34 -2.74 -6.21
CA THR A 98 -4.93 -4.08 -6.03
C THR A 98 -5.51 -4.25 -4.63
N LEU A 99 -4.81 -3.79 -3.58
CA LEU A 99 -5.24 -3.88 -2.18
C LEU A 99 -6.56 -3.12 -1.93
N LEU A 100 -6.74 -1.99 -2.60
CA LEU A 100 -7.87 -1.07 -2.42
C LEU A 100 -8.95 -1.22 -3.49
N SER A 101 -8.81 -2.19 -4.40
CA SER A 101 -9.72 -2.41 -5.54
C SER A 101 -9.94 -1.15 -6.38
N VAL A 102 -8.89 -0.35 -6.59
CA VAL A 102 -8.90 0.86 -7.42
C VAL A 102 -8.19 0.59 -8.73
N SER A 103 -8.83 0.91 -9.86
CA SER A 103 -8.18 0.76 -11.17
C SER A 103 -7.02 1.75 -11.31
N ARG A 104 -5.95 1.34 -12.02
CA ARG A 104 -4.81 2.22 -12.31
C ARG A 104 -5.22 3.44 -13.15
N SER A 105 -6.21 3.28 -14.03
CA SER A 105 -6.78 4.37 -14.82
C SER A 105 -7.48 5.41 -13.94
N ALA A 106 -8.09 5.02 -12.82
CA ALA A 106 -8.72 5.95 -11.91
C ALA A 106 -7.73 6.93 -11.27
N LEU A 107 -6.43 6.63 -11.22
CA LEU A 107 -5.39 7.56 -10.75
C LEU A 107 -5.02 8.62 -11.79
N ARG A 108 -5.16 8.30 -13.07
CA ARG A 108 -4.86 9.21 -14.20
C ARG A 108 -6.08 9.98 -14.68
N TYR A 109 -7.28 9.60 -14.22
CA TYR A 109 -8.51 10.23 -14.69
C TYR A 109 -8.60 11.68 -14.18
N GLU A 110 -8.69 12.63 -15.08
CA GLU A 110 -8.98 14.03 -14.75
C GLU A 110 -10.38 14.35 -15.25
N SER A 111 -11.22 14.91 -14.37
CA SER A 111 -12.59 15.27 -14.72
C SER A 111 -12.55 16.45 -15.68
N ARG A 112 -12.94 16.22 -16.93
CA ARG A 112 -13.12 17.29 -17.93
C ARG A 112 -14.24 18.26 -17.53
N MET A 113 -15.17 17.81 -16.69
CA MET A 113 -16.25 18.66 -16.19
C MET A 113 -15.75 19.66 -15.16
N ASP A 114 -14.66 19.40 -14.44
CA ASP A 114 -14.15 20.36 -13.46
C ASP A 114 -13.62 21.62 -14.17
N ALA A 115 -12.95 21.45 -15.32
CA ALA A 115 -12.53 22.57 -16.16
C ALA A 115 -13.71 23.33 -16.78
N LYS A 116 -14.79 22.61 -17.14
CA LYS A 116 -16.02 23.21 -17.68
C LYS A 116 -16.85 23.92 -16.60
N ASP A 117 -16.87 23.37 -15.39
CA ASP A 117 -17.62 23.85 -14.23
C ASP A 117 -16.84 24.96 -13.49
N ALA A 118 -15.54 25.15 -13.73
CA ALA A 118 -14.73 26.22 -13.16
C ALA A 118 -15.36 27.63 -13.30
N PRO A 119 -15.78 28.10 -14.50
CA PRO A 119 -16.44 29.41 -14.63
C PRO A 119 -17.78 29.47 -13.89
N VAL A 120 -18.48 28.34 -13.76
CA VAL A 120 -19.76 28.22 -13.06
C VAL A 120 -19.58 28.38 -11.54
N ILE A 121 -18.46 27.87 -11.02
CA ILE A 121 -18.06 28.03 -9.61
C ILE A 121 -17.69 29.48 -9.32
N GLU A 122 -16.88 30.12 -10.18
CA GLU A 122 -16.53 31.54 -10.04
C GLU A 122 -17.78 32.43 -10.08
N ALA A 123 -18.70 32.15 -11.00
CA ALA A 123 -19.96 32.86 -11.11
C ALA A 123 -20.82 32.83 -9.83
N ARG A 124 -20.63 31.82 -8.98
CA ARG A 124 -21.34 31.68 -7.70
C ARG A 124 -21.03 32.83 -6.74
N ARG A 125 -19.86 33.48 -6.87
CA ARG A 125 -19.51 34.68 -6.09
C ARG A 125 -20.48 35.83 -6.34
N TYR A 126 -20.91 36.03 -7.59
CA TYR A 126 -21.90 37.04 -7.95
C TYR A 126 -23.29 36.70 -7.44
N SER A 127 -23.66 35.42 -7.44
CA SER A 127 -24.96 34.99 -6.90
C SER A 127 -25.09 35.20 -5.39
N ALA A 128 -23.97 35.20 -4.66
CA ALA A 128 -23.93 35.47 -3.23
C ALA A 128 -23.96 36.98 -2.91
N GLN A 129 -23.37 37.80 -3.78
CA GLN A 129 -23.30 39.25 -3.60
C GLN A 129 -24.55 39.98 -4.13
N PHE A 130 -25.17 39.44 -5.17
CA PHE A 130 -26.31 40.07 -5.82
C PHE A 130 -27.38 39.04 -6.20
N PRO A 131 -28.66 39.25 -5.83
CA PRO A 131 -29.78 38.37 -6.19
C PRO A 131 -30.17 38.57 -7.68
N PHE A 132 -29.26 38.25 -8.59
CA PHE A 132 -29.47 38.36 -10.03
C PHE A 132 -29.63 36.98 -10.67
N GLY A 133 -30.49 36.90 -11.69
CA GLY A 133 -30.61 35.71 -12.53
C GLY A 133 -29.36 35.48 -13.40
N TYR A 134 -29.22 34.25 -13.92
CA TYR A 134 -28.05 33.81 -14.71
C TYR A 134 -27.70 34.74 -15.88
N ARG A 135 -28.69 35.40 -16.50
CA ARG A 135 -28.49 36.36 -17.59
C ARG A 135 -27.59 37.54 -17.19
N ARG A 136 -27.82 38.13 -16.01
CA ARG A 136 -27.00 39.25 -15.50
C ARG A 136 -25.63 38.78 -15.02
N ILE A 137 -25.55 37.58 -14.47
CA ILE A 137 -24.28 36.97 -14.05
C ILE A 137 -23.36 36.78 -15.27
N ASN A 138 -23.89 36.32 -16.41
CA ASN A 138 -23.12 36.19 -17.65
C ASN A 138 -22.53 37.53 -18.12
N ILE A 139 -23.24 38.65 -17.97
CA ILE A 139 -22.72 39.98 -18.34
C ILE A 139 -21.51 40.35 -17.47
N TYR A 140 -21.53 40.05 -16.17
CA TYR A 140 -20.38 40.29 -15.30
C TYR A 140 -19.20 39.38 -15.63
N LEU A 141 -19.46 38.10 -15.91
CA LEU A 141 -18.42 37.16 -16.35
C LEU A 141 -17.77 37.60 -17.67
N GLU A 142 -18.57 38.07 -18.63
CA GLU A 142 -18.09 38.58 -19.91
C GLU A 142 -17.19 39.83 -19.72
N ARG A 143 -17.56 40.73 -18.80
CA ARG A 143 -16.75 41.91 -18.46
C ARG A 143 -15.41 41.56 -17.82
N GLU A 144 -15.34 40.43 -17.12
CA GLU A 144 -14.11 39.90 -16.53
C GLU A 144 -13.32 39.01 -17.49
N GLY A 145 -13.76 38.92 -18.75
CA GLY A 145 -13.09 38.14 -19.80
C GLY A 145 -13.35 36.63 -19.71
N VAL A 146 -14.28 36.18 -18.86
CA VAL A 146 -14.66 34.77 -18.74
C VAL A 146 -15.61 34.40 -19.87
N ARG A 147 -15.12 33.59 -20.81
CA ARG A 147 -15.82 33.20 -22.05
C ARG A 147 -16.82 32.04 -21.86
N ALA A 148 -17.54 32.00 -20.74
CA ALA A 148 -18.47 30.92 -20.41
C ALA A 148 -19.90 31.46 -20.27
N ARG A 149 -20.87 30.78 -20.89
CA ARG A 149 -22.30 31.10 -20.78
C ARG A 149 -22.97 30.12 -19.83
N ILE A 150 -23.60 30.65 -18.79
CA ILE A 150 -24.36 29.89 -17.79
C ILE A 150 -25.85 29.98 -18.14
N GLY A 151 -26.52 28.85 -18.29
CA GLY A 151 -27.98 28.73 -18.48
C GLY A 151 -28.72 28.34 -17.20
N SER A 152 -30.06 28.29 -17.27
CA SER A 152 -30.92 27.88 -16.15
C SER A 152 -30.72 26.42 -15.70
N GLY A 153 -30.25 25.55 -16.60
CA GLY A 153 -29.95 24.15 -16.33
C GLY A 153 -28.52 23.89 -15.84
N ASP A 154 -27.65 24.90 -15.84
CA ASP A 154 -26.32 24.76 -15.28
C ASP A 154 -26.43 24.72 -13.75
N ARG A 155 -25.59 23.89 -13.12
CA ARG A 155 -25.64 23.53 -11.69
C ARG A 155 -25.40 24.70 -10.70
N THR A 156 -25.63 25.97 -11.08
CA THR A 156 -25.49 27.15 -10.20
C THR A 156 -26.60 27.31 -9.17
N THR A 157 -27.83 26.84 -9.45
CA THR A 157 -29.02 27.19 -8.65
C THR A 157 -29.48 26.11 -7.67
N ARG A 158 -28.93 24.90 -7.69
CA ARG A 158 -29.22 23.88 -6.67
C ARG A 158 -28.16 23.98 -5.56
N PRO A 159 -28.52 24.22 -4.29
CA PRO A 159 -27.56 24.15 -3.19
C PRO A 159 -27.03 22.71 -3.17
N GLN A 160 -25.79 22.51 -3.63
CA GLN A 160 -25.12 21.23 -3.50
C GLN A 160 -24.94 20.97 -2.01
N ARG A 161 -25.78 20.12 -1.43
CA ARG A 161 -25.44 19.37 -0.23
C ARG A 161 -24.32 18.40 -0.60
N ARG A 162 -23.08 18.85 -0.65
CA ARG A 162 -21.92 17.96 -0.60
C ARG A 162 -20.82 18.55 0.30
N SER A 163 -20.54 17.77 1.34
CA SER A 163 -19.37 17.74 2.23
C SER A 163 -19.10 18.96 3.11
N ALA A 164 -19.92 19.11 4.16
CA ALA A 164 -19.32 19.27 5.50
C ALA A 164 -18.45 18.03 5.73
N GLY A 165 -17.14 18.18 5.55
CA GLY A 165 -16.19 17.07 5.56
C GLY A 165 -14.74 17.46 5.23
N VAL A 166 -14.46 18.75 5.10
CA VAL A 166 -13.09 19.29 5.21
C VAL A 166 -13.07 20.21 6.44
N GLY A 167 -13.35 19.60 7.60
CA GLY A 167 -12.94 20.17 8.87
C GLY A 167 -11.45 19.90 9.02
N HIS A 168 -10.67 20.96 9.19
CA HIS A 168 -9.29 20.92 9.62
C HIS A 168 -9.04 19.79 10.64
N ALA A 169 -8.21 18.82 10.27
CA ALA A 169 -7.43 18.06 11.23
C ALA A 169 -6.07 18.75 11.36
N ALA A 170 -6.09 19.99 11.86
CA ALA A 170 -4.95 20.58 12.54
C ALA A 170 -5.17 20.34 14.04
N ALA A 171 -4.10 20.02 14.76
CA ALA A 171 -4.03 19.70 16.20
C ALA A 171 -4.50 18.29 16.60
N ASN A 172 -3.58 17.31 16.50
CA ASN A 172 -3.09 16.65 17.72
C ASN A 172 -1.79 15.87 17.40
N HIS A 173 -0.65 16.51 17.60
CA HIS A 173 0.64 15.86 17.80
C HIS A 173 1.06 16.22 19.23
N GLN A 174 0.60 15.44 20.21
CA GLN A 174 1.16 15.31 21.55
C GLN A 174 0.30 14.33 22.36
N ARG A 175 0.73 13.06 22.37
CA ARG A 175 0.81 12.14 23.52
C ARG A 175 1.22 10.75 23.05
#